data_AF-A0A0F9NT94-F1
#
_entry.id   AF-A0A0F9NT94-F1
#
_cell.length_a   1.000
_cell.length_b   1.000
_cell.length_c   1.000
_cell.angle_alpha   90.00
_cell.angle_beta   90.00
_cell.angle_gamma   90.00
#
_symmetry.space_group_name_H-M   'P 1'
#
loop_
_entity.id
_entity.type
_entity.pdbx_description
1 polymer ?
#
loop_
_entity_poly.entity_id
_entity_poly.type
_entity_poly.pdbx_seq_one_letter_code
_entity_poly.pdbx_strand_id
1 'polypeptide(L)'
;PLDIKGDFNFNTHGNWDATVALERNEDNAGWEPYRQYKSVITNSVGSRNVQFAQVEEEDNVQYRINVTAYTSGTVEADLAATSSTQSGIVRINSILSNTTAEITVVAKVSQTTDTKRWAEGAWSRERGYPSAVAFFEERVVYGFTNSDQQDIWLSETGRFEDFEAGLNDADSFALTLPTANRGKWLGSLGTLAAGDGGLEWRIKAPLDEALTPKNWDMKKQTAYGSANIQVVEVGSVLLFIDSVGRKVREFVFNENQQKYVAPDLTALAEHITFSGIVCVAHQKNPDSMLWCVLDNGDLITLSYEREQNVIAWAKHPMDGLVQSVAVIPASGEDEVWISIVRAVDGDNKVYIEQFQSRHLDVRKENAFFVDSGTIYSGEATTTVTGYSHLENKVVAILADGEVLERQRVVGGQIELATAARNVRGGIPYLSQAIPMRLDINLPTGTTHGSIKKIPEVSFNFHNTLNAKYGASVAALFDFDWDDPRWKNASEIEGLFSGLITVALDGGFDMEDTLVISQADPLPCVVRAIIPRMEVTGR
;
A
#
# COMPACT_ATOMS: atom_id res chain seq x y z
N PRO A 1 1.05 15.29 52.84
CA PRO A 1 0.15 14.47 52.01
C PRO A 1 1.00 13.65 51.04
N LEU A 2 0.56 12.46 50.67
CA LEU A 2 1.26 11.54 49.77
C LEU A 2 0.39 11.34 48.53
N ASP A 3 0.93 11.60 47.34
CA ASP A 3 0.27 11.24 46.08
C ASP A 3 0.39 9.72 45.89
N ILE A 4 -0.73 9.02 45.71
CA ILE A 4 -0.77 7.55 45.61
C ILE A 4 -1.57 7.15 44.37
N LYS A 5 -0.95 6.34 43.51
CA LYS A 5 -1.58 5.49 42.49
C LYS A 5 -0.95 4.11 42.60
N GLY A 6 -1.76 3.07 42.74
CA GLY A 6 -1.33 1.70 43.05
C GLY A 6 -1.47 1.32 44.52
N ASP A 7 -0.73 0.29 44.94
CA ASP A 7 -0.87 -0.30 46.28
C ASP A 7 -0.39 0.67 47.37
N PHE A 8 -1.15 0.79 48.45
CA PHE A 8 -0.72 1.50 49.66
C PHE A 8 -1.15 0.77 50.93
N ASN A 9 -0.45 1.10 52.02
CA ASN A 9 -0.77 0.64 53.36
C ASN A 9 -0.87 1.81 54.34
N PHE A 10 -1.77 1.67 55.31
CA PHE A 10 -1.92 2.54 56.46
C PHE A 10 -1.92 1.70 57.73
N ASN A 11 -0.99 1.98 58.63
CA ASN A 11 -0.85 1.27 59.88
C ASN A 11 -0.84 2.24 61.06
N THR A 12 -1.42 1.84 62.19
CA THR A 12 -1.30 2.56 63.47
C THR A 12 -0.65 1.67 64.52
N HIS A 13 0.11 2.30 65.40
CA HIS A 13 0.98 1.66 66.37
C HIS A 13 0.87 2.32 67.74
N GLY A 14 1.44 1.65 68.74
CA GLY A 14 1.49 2.14 70.11
C GLY A 14 0.18 2.00 70.87
N ASN A 15 0.04 2.81 71.92
CA ASN A 15 -1.15 2.85 72.78
C ASN A 15 -1.73 4.27 72.78
N TRP A 16 -2.92 4.42 72.22
CA TRP A 16 -3.54 5.71 71.97
C TRP A 16 -5.05 5.71 72.22
N ASP A 17 -5.56 6.82 72.75
CA ASP A 17 -6.98 7.19 72.84
C ASP A 17 -7.19 8.45 71.98
N ALA A 18 -7.64 8.22 70.74
CA ALA A 18 -7.81 9.25 69.73
C ALA A 18 -8.75 8.75 68.61
N THR A 19 -9.12 9.63 67.70
CA THR A 19 -9.71 9.30 66.40
C THR A 19 -8.75 9.72 65.31
N VAL A 20 -8.25 8.75 64.55
CA VAL A 20 -7.33 8.95 63.42
C VAL A 20 -8.11 8.72 62.13
N ALA A 21 -8.08 9.72 61.24
CA ALA A 21 -8.66 9.66 59.91
C ALA A 21 -7.56 9.51 58.87
N LEU A 22 -7.74 8.56 57.95
CA LEU A 22 -7.09 8.59 56.65
C LEU A 22 -7.98 9.46 55.75
N GLU A 23 -7.48 10.60 55.32
CA GLU A 23 -8.20 11.54 54.46
C GLU A 23 -7.70 11.41 53.02
N ARG A 24 -8.64 11.51 52.07
CA ARG A 24 -8.42 11.44 50.62
C ARG A 24 -8.81 12.79 50.01
N ASN A 25 -8.03 13.24 49.03
CA ASN A 25 -8.28 14.46 48.26
C ASN A 25 -7.97 14.16 46.80
N GLU A 26 -9.00 14.16 45.98
CA GLU A 26 -8.92 13.93 44.54
C GLU A 26 -8.94 15.27 43.81
N ASP A 27 -8.00 15.49 42.89
CA ASP A 27 -7.91 16.70 42.06
C ASP A 27 -7.95 18.04 42.82
N ASN A 28 -7.44 18.06 44.06
CA ASN A 28 -7.50 19.22 44.95
C ASN A 28 -8.94 19.69 45.27
N ALA A 29 -9.95 18.83 45.14
CA ALA A 29 -11.34 19.15 45.45
C ALA A 29 -11.61 19.39 46.94
N GLY A 30 -10.71 18.94 47.82
CA GLY A 30 -10.81 19.11 49.27
C GLY A 30 -10.50 17.83 50.03
N TRP A 31 -10.17 17.97 51.33
CA TRP A 31 -9.86 16.82 52.18
C TRP A 31 -11.12 16.21 52.77
N GLU A 32 -11.41 14.97 52.39
CA GLU A 32 -12.54 14.21 52.93
C GLU A 32 -12.06 12.99 53.72
N PRO A 33 -12.72 12.62 54.84
CA PRO A 33 -12.40 11.40 55.56
C PRO A 33 -12.71 10.16 54.71
N TYR A 34 -11.66 9.45 54.31
CA TYR A 34 -11.78 8.20 53.58
C TYR A 34 -12.06 7.02 54.51
N ARG A 35 -11.30 6.95 55.61
CA ARG A 35 -11.50 5.99 56.71
C ARG A 35 -11.25 6.68 58.03
N GLN A 36 -11.99 6.29 59.06
CA GLN A 36 -11.80 6.79 60.42
C GLN A 36 -11.70 5.64 61.42
N TYR A 37 -10.74 5.74 62.32
CA TYR A 37 -10.45 4.74 63.33
C TYR A 37 -10.40 5.39 64.69
N LYS A 38 -11.28 4.95 65.59
CA LYS A 38 -11.33 5.40 66.97
C LYS A 38 -10.77 4.32 67.89
N SER A 39 -9.89 4.74 68.79
CA SER A 39 -9.38 3.94 69.91
C SER A 39 -9.76 4.65 71.21
N VAL A 40 -10.14 3.88 72.24
CA VAL A 40 -10.49 4.38 73.58
C VAL A 40 -9.72 3.54 74.60
N ILE A 41 -9.01 4.20 75.52
CA ILE A 41 -8.27 3.52 76.58
C ILE A 41 -9.17 3.45 77.82
N THR A 42 -9.48 2.24 78.28
CA THR A 42 -10.21 2.02 79.54
C THR A 42 -9.42 1.12 80.49
N ASN A 43 -9.74 1.15 81.78
CA ASN A 43 -9.05 0.42 82.86
C ASN A 43 -9.09 -1.13 82.74
N SER A 44 -9.50 -1.71 81.61
CA SER A 44 -9.53 -3.17 81.42
C SER A 44 -9.11 -3.69 80.05
N VAL A 45 -9.04 -2.88 78.98
CA VAL A 45 -8.25 -3.09 77.75
C VAL A 45 -8.12 -1.73 77.04
N GLY A 46 -7.01 -1.43 76.36
CA GLY A 46 -6.85 -0.17 75.62
C GLY A 46 -5.70 -0.15 74.62
N SER A 47 -6.05 -0.23 73.34
CA SER A 47 -5.38 0.30 72.13
C SER A 47 -5.92 -0.46 70.91
N ARG A 48 -6.42 0.26 69.89
CA ARG A 48 -6.83 -0.33 68.61
C ARG A 48 -5.83 0.04 67.53
N ASN A 49 -4.80 -0.78 67.37
CA ASN A 49 -3.92 -0.67 66.20
C ASN A 49 -4.61 -1.24 64.96
N VAL A 50 -4.44 -0.53 63.86
CA VAL A 50 -5.10 -0.76 62.57
C VAL A 50 -4.02 -1.12 61.57
N GLN A 51 -4.31 -2.14 60.75
CA GLN A 51 -3.57 -2.43 59.54
C GLN A 51 -4.56 -2.38 58.39
N PHE A 52 -4.29 -1.55 57.40
CA PHE A 52 -5.14 -1.31 56.26
C PHE A 52 -4.28 -1.31 55.00
N ALA A 53 -4.72 -1.99 53.96
CA ALA A 53 -4.06 -2.00 52.66
C ALA A 53 -5.12 -1.93 51.57
N GLN A 54 -4.84 -1.19 50.50
CA GLN A 54 -5.72 -1.03 49.36
C GLN A 54 -4.94 -0.60 48.11
N VAL A 55 -5.58 -0.69 46.94
CA VAL A 55 -5.11 -0.10 45.68
C VAL A 55 -5.89 1.20 45.45
N GLU A 56 -5.18 2.26 45.06
CA GLU A 56 -5.78 3.47 44.49
C GLU A 56 -5.64 3.41 42.96
N GLU A 57 -6.77 3.30 42.27
CA GLU A 57 -6.83 3.15 40.81
C GLU A 57 -6.92 4.52 40.11
N GLU A 58 -7.43 5.54 40.81
CA GLU A 58 -7.66 6.87 40.25
C GLU A 58 -6.37 7.70 40.20
N ASP A 59 -6.27 8.55 39.18
CA ASP A 59 -5.16 9.48 39.01
C ASP A 59 -5.25 10.69 39.96
N ASN A 60 -4.10 11.32 40.24
CA ASN A 60 -4.00 12.57 41.01
C ASN A 60 -4.63 12.56 42.42
N VAL A 61 -4.68 11.40 43.07
CA VAL A 61 -5.21 11.27 44.43
C VAL A 61 -4.15 11.47 45.50
N GLN A 62 -4.47 12.30 46.49
CA GLN A 62 -3.64 12.53 47.67
C GLN A 62 -4.24 11.93 48.93
N TYR A 63 -3.38 11.31 49.74
CA TYR A 63 -3.72 10.80 51.06
C TYR A 63 -2.97 11.53 52.17
N ARG A 64 -3.60 11.70 53.32
CA ARG A 64 -2.93 12.14 54.55
C ARG A 64 -3.51 11.49 55.79
N ILE A 65 -2.71 11.43 56.84
CA ILE A 65 -3.16 11.03 58.18
C ILE A 65 -3.57 12.30 58.93
N ASN A 66 -4.75 12.30 59.51
CA ASN A 66 -5.26 13.40 60.32
C ASN A 66 -5.81 12.89 61.67
N VAL A 67 -5.34 13.44 62.79
CA VAL A 67 -5.90 13.12 64.12
C VAL A 67 -7.04 14.11 64.38
N THR A 68 -8.28 13.62 64.29
CA THR A 68 -9.49 14.45 64.35
C THR A 68 -10.00 14.67 65.77
N ALA A 69 -9.64 13.79 66.70
CA ALA A 69 -9.87 13.96 68.12
C ALA A 69 -8.76 13.26 68.90
N TYR A 70 -8.26 13.87 69.98
CA TYR A 70 -7.20 13.31 70.82
C TYR A 70 -7.59 13.40 72.28
N THR A 71 -7.41 12.30 73.01
CA THR A 71 -7.68 12.23 74.45
C THR A 71 -6.40 11.98 75.23
N SER A 72 -5.66 10.90 74.94
CA SER A 72 -4.44 10.51 75.66
C SER A 72 -3.59 9.48 74.90
N GLY A 73 -2.38 9.21 75.38
CA GLY A 73 -1.45 8.24 74.78
C GLY A 73 -0.62 8.80 73.62
N THR A 74 0.06 7.94 72.87
CA THR A 74 0.90 8.32 71.73
C THR A 74 0.35 7.68 70.47
N VAL A 75 -0.11 8.50 69.52
CA VAL A 75 -0.55 8.05 68.20
C VAL A 75 0.68 7.96 67.31
N GLU A 76 1.09 6.73 66.97
CA GLU A 76 2.09 6.47 65.93
C GLU A 76 1.36 5.87 64.73
N ALA A 77 1.60 6.41 63.53
CA ALA A 77 0.91 5.96 62.33
C ALA A 77 1.80 6.14 61.09
N ASP A 78 1.77 5.13 60.24
CA ASP A 78 2.52 5.06 59.00
C ASP A 78 1.56 4.97 57.81
N LEU A 79 1.82 5.78 56.78
CA LEU A 79 1.15 5.71 55.48
C LEU A 79 2.24 5.54 54.42
N ALA A 80 2.25 4.41 53.72
CA ALA A 80 3.24 4.13 52.68
C ALA A 80 2.58 3.65 51.40
N ALA A 81 2.99 4.24 50.27
CA ALA A 81 2.75 3.66 48.95
C ALA A 81 3.73 2.50 48.74
N THR A 82 3.22 1.32 48.44
CA THR A 82 3.99 0.08 48.29
C THR A 82 4.49 -0.09 46.85
N SER A 83 3.83 0.54 45.87
CA SER A 83 4.17 0.40 44.44
C SER A 83 3.90 1.65 43.58
N SER A 84 4.34 2.86 43.98
CA SER A 84 4.22 4.03 43.09
C SER A 84 5.37 4.08 42.07
N THR A 85 5.22 3.41 40.93
CA THR A 85 6.13 3.66 39.78
C THR A 85 5.56 4.82 38.99
N GLN A 86 6.16 5.99 39.12
CA GLN A 86 5.86 7.12 38.25
C GLN A 86 6.82 7.09 37.06
N SER A 87 6.27 6.87 35.88
CA SER A 87 6.99 6.92 34.60
C SER A 87 6.98 8.34 34.05
N GLY A 88 8.04 8.70 33.33
CA GLY A 88 8.14 9.97 32.60
C GLY A 88 8.90 9.76 31.30
N ILE A 89 8.71 10.66 30.35
CA ILE A 89 9.34 10.58 29.02
C ILE A 89 10.29 11.75 28.89
N VAL A 90 11.52 11.46 28.49
CA VAL A 90 12.55 12.47 28.25
C VAL A 90 13.12 12.29 26.86
N ARG A 91 13.45 13.39 26.19
CA ARG A 91 14.23 13.40 24.96
C ARG A 91 15.68 13.67 25.30
N ILE A 92 16.58 12.80 24.87
CA ILE A 92 18.03 13.04 24.99
C ILE A 92 18.45 14.01 23.88
N ASN A 93 18.97 15.17 24.27
CA ASN A 93 19.48 16.19 23.35
C ASN A 93 20.96 15.91 23.00
N SER A 94 21.77 15.55 24.00
CA SER A 94 23.18 15.22 23.83
C SER A 94 23.68 14.29 24.95
N ILE A 95 24.68 13.45 24.66
CA ILE A 95 25.35 12.59 25.66
C ILE A 95 26.63 13.31 26.11
N LEU A 96 26.74 13.61 27.39
CA LEU A 96 27.87 14.35 27.97
C LEU A 96 28.96 13.39 28.50
N SER A 97 28.55 12.24 29.04
CA SER A 97 29.44 11.16 29.49
C SER A 97 28.74 9.81 29.40
N ASN A 98 29.42 8.73 29.81
CA ASN A 98 28.82 7.40 29.94
C ASN A 98 27.69 7.29 31.00
N THR A 99 27.48 8.33 31.81
CA THR A 99 26.45 8.36 32.87
C THR A 99 25.61 9.64 32.88
N THR A 100 25.86 10.60 31.99
CA THR A 100 25.16 11.90 31.99
C THR A 100 24.78 12.32 30.57
N ALA A 101 23.57 12.87 30.45
CA ALA A 101 23.02 13.36 29.19
C ALA A 101 22.24 14.66 29.44
N GLU A 102 22.25 15.54 28.46
CA GLU A 102 21.36 16.70 28.43
C GLU A 102 19.99 16.25 27.92
N ILE A 103 18.93 16.55 28.67
CA ILE A 103 17.58 16.06 28.39
C ILE A 103 16.55 17.19 28.31
N THR A 104 15.49 16.96 27.53
CA THR A 104 14.25 17.73 27.56
C THR A 104 13.16 16.84 28.16
N VAL A 105 12.46 17.29 29.20
CA VAL A 105 11.33 16.54 29.77
C VAL A 105 10.11 16.70 28.86
N VAL A 106 9.61 15.57 28.33
CA VAL A 106 8.44 15.51 27.44
C VAL A 106 7.18 15.16 28.24
N ALA A 107 7.28 14.15 29.11
CA ALA A 107 6.27 13.83 30.11
C ALA A 107 6.93 13.85 31.50
N LYS A 108 6.18 14.32 32.51
CA LYS A 108 6.70 14.63 33.85
C LYS A 108 7.48 13.44 34.42
N VAL A 109 8.75 13.67 34.76
CA VAL A 109 9.56 12.72 35.52
C VAL A 109 9.30 12.90 37.02
N SER A 110 9.33 11.81 37.76
CA SER A 110 9.03 11.80 39.20
C SER A 110 10.13 12.39 40.06
N GLN A 111 11.39 12.26 39.63
CA GLN A 111 12.57 12.79 40.30
C GLN A 111 13.63 13.20 39.26
N THR A 112 14.51 14.13 39.62
CA THR A 112 15.65 14.58 38.80
C THR A 112 16.97 13.93 39.21
N THR A 113 16.91 12.89 40.05
CA THR A 113 18.05 12.09 40.49
C THR A 113 18.30 10.92 39.54
N ASP A 114 19.52 10.39 39.52
CA ASP A 114 19.91 9.27 38.67
C ASP A 114 18.97 8.06 38.85
N THR A 115 18.54 7.48 37.72
CA THR A 115 17.74 6.25 37.69
C THR A 115 18.43 5.19 36.83
N LYS A 116 18.40 3.94 37.30
CA LYS A 116 18.79 2.77 36.50
C LYS A 116 17.61 2.19 35.71
N ARG A 117 16.40 2.69 35.96
CA ARG A 117 15.16 2.26 35.32
C ARG A 117 14.84 3.23 34.20
N TRP A 118 15.37 2.95 33.03
CA TRP A 118 15.07 3.65 31.80
C TRP A 118 15.08 2.64 30.65
N ALA A 119 14.33 2.94 29.60
CA ALA A 119 14.40 2.25 28.32
C ALA A 119 14.43 3.32 27.22
N GLU A 120 15.16 3.05 26.14
CA GLU A 120 15.03 3.86 24.94
C GLU A 120 13.67 3.57 24.29
N GLY A 121 13.07 4.59 23.67
CA GLY A 121 11.89 4.36 22.84
C GLY A 121 12.20 3.42 21.67
N ALA A 122 11.21 2.62 21.25
CA ALA A 122 11.38 1.69 20.13
C ALA A 122 11.71 2.41 18.80
N TRP A 123 11.28 3.68 18.66
CA TRP A 123 11.46 4.47 17.45
C TRP A 123 12.40 5.64 17.71
N SER A 124 13.56 5.64 17.05
CA SER A 124 14.55 6.70 17.17
C SER A 124 15.39 6.76 15.90
N ARG A 125 16.20 7.82 15.74
CA ARG A 125 17.18 7.87 14.64
C ARG A 125 18.18 6.71 14.69
N GLU A 126 18.49 6.20 15.88
CA GLU A 126 19.43 5.09 16.10
C GLU A 126 18.76 3.73 15.88
N ARG A 127 17.58 3.51 16.48
CA ARG A 127 16.81 2.26 16.37
C ARG A 127 16.08 2.10 15.04
N GLY A 128 15.89 3.20 14.32
CA GLY A 128 15.11 3.28 13.09
C GLY A 128 13.63 3.54 13.36
N TYR A 129 12.91 3.73 12.26
CA TYR A 129 11.46 3.92 12.25
C TYR A 129 10.78 2.68 11.64
N PRO A 130 9.49 2.45 11.93
CA PRO A 130 8.72 1.37 11.33
C PRO A 130 8.80 1.38 9.81
N SER A 131 8.97 0.20 9.20
CA SER A 131 9.00 0.06 7.74
C SER A 131 7.67 -0.38 7.14
N ALA A 132 6.68 -0.72 7.97
CA ALA A 132 5.35 -1.13 7.55
C ALA A 132 4.27 -0.47 8.42
N VAL A 133 3.10 -0.22 7.82
CA VAL A 133 1.94 0.38 8.49
C VAL A 133 0.64 -0.25 7.99
N ALA A 134 -0.32 -0.45 8.88
CA ALA A 134 -1.69 -0.84 8.53
C ALA A 134 -2.69 -0.21 9.49
N PHE A 135 -3.96 -0.21 9.14
CA PHE A 135 -5.06 0.09 10.07
C PHE A 135 -5.86 -1.18 10.33
N PHE A 136 -6.12 -1.48 11.60
CA PHE A 136 -6.87 -2.68 11.99
C PHE A 136 -7.66 -2.40 13.27
N GLU A 137 -8.97 -2.66 13.25
CA GLU A 137 -9.87 -2.52 14.42
C GLU A 137 -9.73 -1.18 15.17
N GLU A 138 -9.82 -0.06 14.45
CA GLU A 138 -9.66 1.30 14.99
C GLU A 138 -8.31 1.54 15.68
N ARG A 139 -7.27 0.83 15.27
CA ARG A 139 -5.88 1.06 15.66
C ARG A 139 -5.02 1.32 14.43
N VAL A 140 -4.03 2.20 14.56
CA VAL A 140 -2.91 2.21 13.62
C VAL A 140 -1.88 1.19 14.11
N VAL A 141 -1.35 0.42 13.17
CA VAL A 141 -0.40 -0.66 13.43
C VAL A 141 0.88 -0.34 12.70
N TYR A 142 1.98 -0.25 13.44
CA TYR A 142 3.32 -0.06 12.89
C TYR A 142 4.17 -1.29 13.13
N GLY A 143 5.15 -1.56 12.27
CA GLY A 143 6.05 -2.69 12.48
C GLY A 143 7.46 -2.53 11.91
N PHE A 144 8.36 -3.33 12.46
CA PHE A 144 9.66 -3.70 11.88
C PHE A 144 10.67 -2.55 11.76
N THR A 145 11.11 -2.00 12.89
CA THR A 145 12.26 -1.08 12.93
C THR A 145 13.56 -1.82 12.58
N ASN A 146 14.68 -1.08 12.50
CA ASN A 146 15.98 -1.71 12.23
C ASN A 146 16.48 -2.52 13.44
N SER A 147 16.19 -2.07 14.68
CA SER A 147 16.53 -2.78 15.92
C SER A 147 15.54 -3.89 16.26
N ASP A 148 14.24 -3.65 16.10
CA ASP A 148 13.17 -4.52 16.54
C ASP A 148 12.42 -5.05 15.32
N GLN A 149 13.12 -5.92 14.59
CA GLN A 149 12.76 -6.36 13.23
C GLN A 149 11.53 -7.28 13.18
N GLN A 150 11.07 -7.78 14.32
CA GLN A 150 9.90 -8.66 14.46
C GLN A 150 8.73 -7.99 15.20
N ASP A 151 8.94 -6.79 15.74
CA ASP A 151 7.96 -6.14 16.60
C ASP A 151 6.92 -5.37 15.79
N ILE A 152 5.70 -5.42 16.31
CA ILE A 152 4.49 -4.80 15.78
C ILE A 152 3.85 -4.04 16.94
N TRP A 153 3.57 -2.76 16.77
CA TRP A 153 2.96 -1.90 17.78
C TRP A 153 1.57 -1.47 17.31
N LEU A 154 0.57 -1.64 18.17
CA LEU A 154 -0.80 -1.22 17.92
C LEU A 154 -1.13 -0.05 18.84
N SER A 155 -1.62 1.06 18.28
CA SER A 155 -2.05 2.22 19.08
C SER A 155 -3.22 1.88 20.00
N GLU A 156 -3.54 2.73 20.98
CA GLU A 156 -4.82 2.71 21.67
C GLU A 156 -5.98 2.80 20.65
N THR A 157 -7.09 2.12 20.94
CA THR A 157 -8.30 2.16 20.10
C THR A 157 -8.82 3.58 19.98
N GLY A 158 -9.01 4.05 18.74
CA GLY A 158 -9.53 5.39 18.44
C GLY A 158 -8.53 6.54 18.68
N ARG A 159 -7.34 6.26 19.23
CA ARG A 159 -6.27 7.25 19.44
C ARG A 159 -4.98 6.78 18.77
N PHE A 160 -4.85 7.13 17.49
CA PHE A 160 -3.75 6.64 16.64
C PHE A 160 -2.35 7.13 17.04
N GLU A 161 -2.25 8.18 17.86
CA GLU A 161 -0.97 8.71 18.34
C GLU A 161 -0.59 8.20 19.74
N ASP A 162 -1.49 7.47 20.41
CA ASP A 162 -1.28 6.97 21.76
C ASP A 162 -0.73 5.54 21.73
N PHE A 163 0.50 5.40 22.23
CA PHE A 163 1.22 4.14 22.37
C PHE A 163 1.60 3.85 23.83
N GLU A 164 0.91 4.48 24.79
CA GLU A 164 1.07 4.12 26.19
C GLU A 164 0.52 2.71 26.42
N ALA A 165 1.44 1.78 26.69
CA ALA A 165 1.08 0.38 26.84
C ALA A 165 0.24 0.17 28.11
N GLY A 166 -0.81 -0.62 28.00
CA GLY A 166 -1.68 -0.94 29.11
C GLY A 166 -2.24 -2.35 29.04
N LEU A 167 -3.18 -2.64 29.93
CA LEU A 167 -3.76 -3.98 30.10
C LEU A 167 -5.27 -4.00 29.86
N ASN A 168 -5.92 -2.84 29.70
CA ASN A 168 -7.32 -2.76 29.34
C ASN A 168 -7.51 -3.07 27.87
N ASP A 169 -8.73 -3.41 27.49
CA ASP A 169 -9.02 -3.92 26.16
C ASP A 169 -8.71 -2.93 25.04
N ALA A 170 -8.84 -1.62 25.34
CA ALA A 170 -8.56 -0.52 24.40
C ALA A 170 -7.09 -0.08 24.39
N ASP A 171 -6.29 -0.43 25.40
CA ASP A 171 -4.94 0.12 25.57
C ASP A 171 -4.01 -0.30 24.41
N SER A 172 -2.94 0.46 24.19
CA SER A 172 -1.89 0.10 23.24
C SER A 172 -1.13 -1.15 23.71
N PHE A 173 -0.60 -1.92 22.76
CA PHE A 173 0.27 -3.05 23.04
C PHE A 173 1.21 -3.37 21.88
N ALA A 174 2.25 -4.13 22.18
CA ALA A 174 3.21 -4.64 21.20
C ALA A 174 3.12 -6.16 21.08
N LEU A 175 3.33 -6.67 19.87
CA LEU A 175 3.43 -8.08 19.52
C LEU A 175 4.78 -8.33 18.87
N THR A 176 5.37 -9.51 19.10
CA THR A 176 6.61 -9.93 18.43
C THR A 176 6.30 -11.16 17.59
N LEU A 177 6.58 -11.10 16.28
CA LEU A 177 6.47 -12.27 15.41
C LEU A 177 7.40 -13.39 15.90
N PRO A 178 6.92 -14.63 16.08
CA PRO A 178 7.76 -15.75 16.56
C PRO A 178 8.60 -16.33 15.41
N THR A 179 9.52 -15.51 14.90
CA THR A 179 10.38 -15.77 13.74
C THR A 179 11.75 -15.16 13.95
N ALA A 180 12.77 -15.66 13.25
CA ALA A 180 14.08 -15.02 13.18
C ALA A 180 14.20 -14.05 11.99
N ASN A 181 13.22 -14.06 11.09
CA ASN A 181 13.22 -13.23 9.90
C ASN A 181 12.78 -11.79 10.23
N ARG A 182 13.27 -10.83 9.45
CA ARG A 182 12.77 -9.45 9.50
C ARG A 182 11.39 -9.37 8.84
N GLY A 183 10.43 -8.73 9.52
CA GLY A 183 9.14 -8.37 8.94
C GLY A 183 9.28 -7.34 7.81
N LYS A 184 8.37 -7.40 6.83
CA LYS A 184 8.47 -6.71 5.55
C LYS A 184 7.26 -5.84 5.24
N TRP A 185 6.07 -6.33 5.54
CA TRP A 185 4.81 -5.63 5.30
C TRP A 185 3.78 -6.00 6.34
N LEU A 186 2.82 -5.11 6.53
CA LEU A 186 1.60 -5.30 7.31
C LEU A 186 0.42 -5.03 6.38
N GLY A 187 -0.61 -5.87 6.45
CA GLY A 187 -1.83 -5.72 5.67
C GLY A 187 -3.04 -6.06 6.51
N SER A 188 -4.19 -5.48 6.16
CA SER A 188 -5.40 -5.61 6.96
C SER A 188 -6.60 -5.92 6.09
N LEU A 189 -7.33 -6.97 6.46
CA LEU A 189 -8.65 -7.30 5.92
C LEU A 189 -9.52 -7.75 7.10
N GLY A 190 -10.18 -8.91 7.01
CA GLY A 190 -10.86 -9.52 8.17
C GLY A 190 -9.92 -10.00 9.28
N THR A 191 -8.60 -10.00 9.04
CA THR A 191 -7.57 -10.24 10.06
C THR A 191 -6.36 -9.38 9.74
N LEU A 192 -5.55 -9.07 10.76
CA LEU A 192 -4.24 -8.49 10.55
C LEU A 192 -3.30 -9.56 9.97
N ALA A 193 -2.55 -9.19 8.94
CA ALA A 193 -1.57 -10.05 8.30
C ALA A 193 -0.20 -9.40 8.29
N ALA A 194 0.84 -10.22 8.37
CA ALA A 194 2.23 -9.77 8.31
C ALA A 194 3.04 -10.71 7.43
N GLY A 195 3.89 -10.15 6.57
CA GLY A 195 4.91 -10.91 5.84
C GLY A 195 6.29 -10.69 6.41
N ASP A 196 7.08 -11.75 6.51
CA ASP A 196 8.50 -11.70 6.82
C ASP A 196 9.34 -12.25 5.66
N GLY A 197 10.66 -12.25 5.80
CA GLY A 197 11.57 -12.74 4.75
C GLY A 197 11.38 -14.20 4.31
N GLY A 198 10.60 -15.02 5.04
CA GLY A 198 10.36 -16.43 4.71
C GLY A 198 8.94 -16.95 4.98
N LEU A 199 8.09 -16.20 5.68
CA LEU A 199 6.79 -16.66 6.15
C LEU A 199 5.74 -15.54 6.07
N GLU A 200 4.49 -15.94 5.88
CA GLU A 200 3.32 -15.06 5.97
C GLU A 200 2.45 -15.49 7.14
N TRP A 201 1.98 -14.52 7.92
CA TRP A 201 1.36 -14.71 9.22
C TRP A 201 -0.04 -14.12 9.24
N ARG A 202 -0.93 -14.78 9.98
CA ARG A 202 -2.23 -14.24 10.39
C ARG A 202 -2.19 -13.94 11.87
N ILE A 203 -2.64 -12.74 12.23
CA ILE A 203 -2.74 -12.22 13.58
C ILE A 203 -4.21 -11.88 13.83
N LYS A 204 -4.82 -12.51 14.84
CA LYS A 204 -6.20 -12.22 15.24
C LYS A 204 -6.43 -12.64 16.69
N ALA A 205 -7.57 -12.26 17.27
CA ALA A 205 -7.99 -12.85 18.53
C ALA A 205 -8.30 -14.36 18.36
N PRO A 206 -8.10 -15.19 19.40
CA PRO A 206 -8.42 -16.62 19.35
C PRO A 206 -9.90 -16.89 19.02
N LEU A 207 -10.79 -16.06 19.56
CA LEU A 207 -12.24 -16.08 19.33
C LEU A 207 -12.65 -15.02 18.29
N ASP A 208 -13.95 -14.88 18.05
CA ASP A 208 -14.52 -13.83 17.20
C ASP A 208 -14.75 -12.56 18.05
N GLU A 209 -13.65 -11.98 18.49
CA GLU A 209 -13.59 -10.80 19.35
C GLU A 209 -12.46 -9.86 18.88
N ALA A 210 -12.50 -8.61 19.33
CA ALA A 210 -11.47 -7.64 19.00
C ALA A 210 -10.12 -8.01 19.64
N LEU A 211 -9.04 -7.59 19.00
CA LEU A 211 -7.67 -7.76 19.47
C LEU A 211 -7.38 -6.79 20.63
N THR A 212 -6.92 -7.33 21.75
CA THR A 212 -6.56 -6.62 22.97
C THR A 212 -5.16 -7.02 23.44
N PRO A 213 -4.56 -6.29 24.40
CA PRO A 213 -3.30 -6.69 25.02
C PRO A 213 -3.29 -8.13 25.60
N LYS A 214 -4.47 -8.70 25.87
CA LYS A 214 -4.63 -9.99 26.57
C LYS A 214 -5.08 -11.16 25.67
N ASN A 215 -5.53 -10.93 24.45
CA ASN A 215 -6.15 -11.97 23.61
C ASN A 215 -5.69 -11.95 22.13
N TRP A 216 -4.57 -12.60 21.83
CA TRP A 216 -4.08 -12.69 20.46
C TRP A 216 -3.52 -14.08 20.13
N ASP A 217 -3.64 -14.47 18.86
CA ASP A 217 -3.10 -15.69 18.27
C ASP A 217 -2.37 -15.34 16.97
N MET A 218 -1.13 -15.81 16.82
CA MET A 218 -0.31 -15.60 15.63
C MET A 218 0.00 -16.95 14.99
N LYS A 219 -0.43 -17.15 13.74
CA LYS A 219 -0.24 -18.42 13.03
C LYS A 219 0.32 -18.24 11.64
N LYS A 220 1.35 -19.04 11.33
CA LYS A 220 1.91 -19.17 9.98
C LYS A 220 0.86 -19.66 9.00
N GLN A 221 0.68 -18.92 7.92
CA GLN A 221 -0.24 -19.26 6.85
C GLN A 221 0.53 -19.86 5.67
N THR A 222 1.52 -19.16 5.14
CA THR A 222 2.37 -19.65 4.06
C THR A 222 3.85 -19.46 4.38
N ALA A 223 4.71 -20.03 3.53
CA ALA A 223 6.16 -20.04 3.71
C ALA A 223 6.89 -19.66 2.41
N TYR A 224 6.37 -18.64 1.71
CA TYR A 224 6.96 -18.16 0.47
C TYR A 224 8.01 -17.06 0.72
N GLY A 225 7.85 -16.33 1.83
CA GLY A 225 8.65 -15.17 2.14
C GLY A 225 8.28 -13.99 1.26
N SER A 226 8.61 -12.80 1.74
CA SER A 226 8.19 -11.55 1.13
C SER A 226 9.37 -10.63 0.84
N ALA A 227 9.29 -9.92 -0.28
CA ALA A 227 10.17 -8.77 -0.55
C ALA A 227 9.82 -7.61 0.39
N ASN A 228 10.74 -6.65 0.54
CA ASN A 228 10.52 -5.45 1.35
C ASN A 228 9.67 -4.41 0.62
N ILE A 229 8.48 -4.82 0.21
CA ILE A 229 7.49 -4.03 -0.53
C ILE A 229 6.19 -4.13 0.25
N GLN A 230 5.57 -2.97 0.52
CA GLN A 230 4.30 -2.94 1.23
C GLN A 230 3.23 -3.67 0.42
N VAL A 231 2.45 -4.50 1.12
CA VAL A 231 1.37 -5.28 0.53
C VAL A 231 0.27 -4.36 -0.01
N VAL A 232 -0.39 -4.80 -1.07
CA VAL A 232 -1.46 -4.03 -1.72
C VAL A 232 -2.79 -4.72 -1.48
N GLU A 233 -3.76 -3.97 -0.99
CA GLU A 233 -5.15 -4.44 -0.82
C GLU A 233 -5.91 -4.30 -2.14
N VAL A 234 -6.39 -5.43 -2.68
CA VAL A 234 -7.21 -5.46 -3.90
C VAL A 234 -8.48 -6.26 -3.63
N GLY A 235 -9.63 -5.60 -3.64
CA GLY A 235 -10.90 -6.23 -3.27
C GLY A 235 -10.82 -6.83 -1.86
N SER A 236 -11.00 -8.15 -1.74
CA SER A 236 -10.93 -8.90 -0.49
C SER A 236 -9.64 -9.72 -0.33
N VAL A 237 -8.56 -9.33 -1.00
CA VAL A 237 -7.26 -10.04 -0.94
C VAL A 237 -6.10 -9.09 -0.74
N LEU A 238 -4.99 -9.65 -0.28
CA LEU A 238 -3.72 -8.96 -0.15
C LEU A 238 -2.75 -9.47 -1.22
N LEU A 239 -2.23 -8.59 -2.08
CA LEU A 239 -1.22 -8.92 -3.07
C LEU A 239 0.17 -8.58 -2.52
N PHE A 240 1.02 -9.58 -2.38
CA PHE A 240 2.41 -9.39 -1.93
C PHE A 240 3.39 -9.93 -2.97
N ILE A 241 4.60 -9.38 -2.94
CA ILE A 241 5.71 -9.82 -3.78
C ILE A 241 6.55 -10.82 -2.99
N ASP A 242 6.84 -11.97 -3.59
CA ASP A 242 7.63 -13.00 -2.94
C ASP A 242 9.08 -12.55 -2.63
N SER A 243 9.77 -13.30 -1.77
CA SER A 243 11.13 -12.96 -1.31
C SER A 243 12.16 -12.72 -2.43
N VAL A 244 11.97 -13.31 -3.61
CA VAL A 244 12.86 -13.16 -4.77
C VAL A 244 12.47 -11.97 -5.66
N GLY A 245 11.28 -11.39 -5.46
CA GLY A 245 10.78 -10.30 -6.31
C GLY A 245 10.15 -10.76 -7.62
N ARG A 246 9.94 -12.07 -7.81
CA ARG A 246 9.61 -12.66 -9.11
C ARG A 246 8.15 -13.06 -9.24
N LYS A 247 7.44 -13.20 -8.13
CA LYS A 247 6.05 -13.69 -8.12
C LYS A 247 5.17 -12.70 -7.37
N VAL A 248 4.06 -12.33 -8.01
CA VAL A 248 2.95 -11.69 -7.30
C VAL A 248 2.08 -12.80 -6.73
N ARG A 249 1.88 -12.75 -5.41
CA ARG A 249 1.12 -13.75 -4.68
C ARG A 249 -0.12 -13.15 -4.07
N GLU A 250 -1.20 -13.89 -4.15
CA GLU A 250 -2.51 -13.50 -3.66
C GLU A 250 -2.78 -14.14 -2.30
N PHE A 251 -2.57 -13.41 -1.21
CA PHE A 251 -2.88 -13.88 0.13
C PHE A 251 -4.39 -13.82 0.37
N VAL A 252 -5.04 -14.98 0.34
CA VAL A 252 -6.51 -15.12 0.43
C VAL A 252 -6.93 -16.26 1.33
N PHE A 253 -8.03 -16.09 2.05
CA PHE A 253 -8.61 -17.14 2.89
C PHE A 253 -9.25 -18.23 2.03
N ASN A 254 -8.88 -19.48 2.29
CA ASN A 254 -9.49 -20.66 1.67
C ASN A 254 -10.39 -21.37 2.68
N GLU A 255 -11.71 -21.35 2.44
CA GLU A 255 -12.70 -21.94 3.33
C GLU A 255 -12.56 -23.46 3.47
N ASN A 256 -12.14 -24.16 2.42
CA ASN A 256 -11.98 -25.63 2.48
C ASN A 256 -10.80 -26.03 3.38
N GLN A 257 -9.72 -25.26 3.33
CA GLN A 257 -8.52 -25.51 4.14
C GLN A 257 -8.56 -24.80 5.50
N GLN A 258 -9.54 -23.90 5.72
CA GLN A 258 -9.65 -23.05 6.91
C GLN A 258 -8.36 -22.28 7.22
N LYS A 259 -7.72 -21.77 6.15
CA LYS A 259 -6.37 -21.18 6.21
C LYS A 259 -6.17 -20.20 5.05
N TYR A 260 -5.31 -19.20 5.23
CA TYR A 260 -4.86 -18.38 4.11
C TYR A 260 -3.88 -19.17 3.23
N VAL A 261 -4.09 -19.06 1.92
CA VAL A 261 -3.22 -19.59 0.85
C VAL A 261 -2.67 -18.44 0.03
N ALA A 262 -1.64 -18.71 -0.79
CA ALA A 262 -0.99 -17.67 -1.60
C ALA A 262 -0.68 -18.17 -3.03
N PRO A 263 -1.70 -18.39 -3.89
CA PRO A 263 -1.50 -18.72 -5.30
C PRO A 263 -0.67 -17.67 -6.03
N ASP A 264 0.02 -18.12 -7.08
CA ASP A 264 0.95 -17.33 -7.90
C ASP A 264 0.20 -16.74 -9.11
N LEU A 265 0.06 -15.41 -9.14
CA LEU A 265 -0.59 -14.67 -10.22
C LEU A 265 0.33 -14.46 -11.43
N THR A 266 1.62 -14.81 -11.32
CA THR A 266 2.62 -14.70 -12.38
C THR A 266 2.85 -16.04 -13.09
N ALA A 267 2.19 -17.12 -12.66
CA ALA A 267 2.45 -18.48 -13.16
C ALA A 267 2.33 -18.65 -14.69
N LEU A 268 1.43 -17.92 -15.35
CA LEU A 268 1.27 -17.97 -16.82
C LEU A 268 2.22 -17.02 -17.57
N ALA A 269 2.96 -16.18 -16.85
CA ALA A 269 3.83 -15.13 -17.41
C ALA A 269 5.13 -14.96 -16.60
N GLU A 270 5.78 -16.05 -16.16
CA GLU A 270 6.98 -16.02 -15.28
C GLU A 270 8.16 -15.17 -15.80
N HIS A 271 8.19 -14.94 -17.12
CA HIS A 271 9.19 -14.15 -17.81
C HIS A 271 8.96 -12.64 -17.69
N ILE A 272 7.74 -12.17 -17.36
CA ILE A 272 7.43 -10.74 -17.36
C ILE A 272 8.10 -10.01 -16.20
N THR A 273 8.35 -10.70 -15.09
CA THR A 273 8.96 -10.15 -13.88
C THR A 273 10.46 -10.45 -13.81
N PHE A 274 11.15 -10.72 -14.94
CA PHE A 274 12.47 -11.39 -14.90
C PHE A 274 13.55 -10.68 -14.06
N SER A 275 13.59 -9.35 -14.16
CA SER A 275 14.49 -8.48 -13.41
C SER A 275 14.12 -8.33 -11.93
N GLY A 276 12.91 -8.71 -11.53
CA GLY A 276 12.38 -8.54 -10.18
C GLY A 276 11.58 -7.25 -10.02
N ILE A 277 10.49 -7.32 -9.24
CA ILE A 277 9.62 -6.19 -8.93
C ILE A 277 10.20 -5.42 -7.74
N VAL A 278 10.31 -4.09 -7.87
CA VAL A 278 10.88 -3.20 -6.84
C VAL A 278 9.88 -2.20 -6.27
N CYS A 279 8.81 -1.88 -7.01
CA CYS A 279 7.77 -0.96 -6.58
C CYS A 279 6.43 -1.39 -7.19
N VAL A 280 5.34 -1.23 -6.43
CA VAL A 280 3.99 -1.50 -6.88
C VAL A 280 3.02 -0.40 -6.47
N ALA A 281 1.98 -0.19 -7.27
CA ALA A 281 0.85 0.66 -6.93
C ALA A 281 -0.44 0.13 -7.56
N HIS A 282 -1.58 0.32 -6.90
CA HIS A 282 -2.86 -0.18 -7.38
C HIS A 282 -3.78 0.95 -7.84
N GLN A 283 -4.15 0.87 -9.10
CA GLN A 283 -5.24 1.64 -9.70
C GLN A 283 -6.53 0.85 -9.54
N LYS A 284 -7.53 1.45 -8.89
CA LYS A 284 -8.84 0.85 -8.66
C LYS A 284 -9.79 1.19 -9.79
N ASN A 285 -9.73 2.43 -10.28
CA ASN A 285 -10.65 2.97 -11.28
C ASN A 285 -9.91 3.49 -12.52
N PRO A 286 -10.46 3.30 -13.73
CA PRO A 286 -11.71 2.57 -14.02
C PRO A 286 -11.55 1.05 -13.98
N ASP A 287 -10.34 0.56 -14.24
CA ASP A 287 -10.01 -0.87 -14.26
C ASP A 287 -9.01 -1.17 -13.13
N SER A 288 -9.21 -2.30 -12.44
CA SER A 288 -8.30 -2.77 -11.39
C SER A 288 -6.96 -3.22 -11.99
N MET A 289 -5.92 -2.42 -11.80
CA MET A 289 -4.57 -2.65 -12.33
C MET A 289 -3.52 -2.49 -11.25
N LEU A 290 -2.70 -3.53 -11.07
CA LEU A 290 -1.48 -3.47 -10.28
C LEU A 290 -0.33 -3.04 -11.20
N TRP A 291 0.14 -1.83 -11.02
CA TRP A 291 1.36 -1.32 -11.66
C TRP A 291 2.57 -1.86 -10.93
N CYS A 292 3.56 -2.36 -11.67
CA CYS A 292 4.83 -2.86 -11.13
C CYS A 292 6.00 -2.24 -11.87
N VAL A 293 6.92 -1.64 -11.13
CA VAL A 293 8.24 -1.23 -11.63
C VAL A 293 9.22 -2.37 -11.39
N LEU A 294 9.99 -2.71 -12.41
CA LEU A 294 11.01 -3.73 -12.33
C LEU A 294 12.41 -3.13 -12.06
N ASP A 295 13.33 -3.94 -11.53
CA ASP A 295 14.70 -3.50 -11.17
C ASP A 295 15.49 -2.97 -12.37
N ASN A 296 15.18 -3.43 -13.58
CA ASN A 296 15.78 -2.94 -14.83
C ASN A 296 15.14 -1.64 -15.37
N GLY A 297 14.15 -1.07 -14.66
CA GLY A 297 13.45 0.15 -15.06
C GLY A 297 12.26 -0.05 -15.99
N ASP A 298 11.91 -1.29 -16.34
CA ASP A 298 10.72 -1.60 -17.11
C ASP A 298 9.45 -1.40 -16.27
N LEU A 299 8.38 -0.94 -16.91
CA LEU A 299 7.05 -0.82 -16.31
C LEU A 299 6.13 -1.91 -16.87
N ILE A 300 5.44 -2.61 -15.97
CA ILE A 300 4.47 -3.64 -16.33
C ILE A 300 3.19 -3.46 -15.52
N THR A 301 2.09 -4.02 -16.00
CA THR A 301 0.82 -4.04 -15.26
C THR A 301 0.24 -5.44 -15.21
N LEU A 302 -0.41 -5.75 -14.10
CA LEU A 302 -1.33 -6.86 -13.96
C LEU A 302 -2.76 -6.30 -13.86
N SER A 303 -3.56 -6.51 -14.91
CA SER A 303 -5.01 -6.35 -14.82
C SER A 303 -5.57 -7.53 -14.04
N TYR A 304 -6.15 -7.24 -12.88
CA TYR A 304 -6.59 -8.26 -11.94
C TYR A 304 -8.00 -7.96 -11.45
N GLU A 305 -8.94 -8.81 -11.89
CA GLU A 305 -10.33 -8.81 -11.45
C GLU A 305 -10.72 -10.24 -11.07
N ARG A 306 -10.73 -10.50 -9.75
CA ARG A 306 -10.92 -11.84 -9.22
C ARG A 306 -12.31 -12.38 -9.52
N GLU A 307 -13.34 -11.53 -9.43
CA GLU A 307 -14.74 -11.96 -9.61
C GLU A 307 -15.00 -12.41 -11.06
N GLN A 308 -14.26 -11.83 -12.02
CA GLN A 308 -14.34 -12.16 -13.43
C GLN A 308 -13.28 -13.19 -13.87
N ASN A 309 -12.46 -13.68 -12.95
CA ASN A 309 -11.30 -14.56 -13.23
C ASN A 309 -10.34 -13.96 -14.26
N VAL A 310 -10.09 -12.65 -14.20
CA VAL A 310 -9.15 -11.96 -15.09
C VAL A 310 -7.80 -11.82 -14.40
N ILE A 311 -6.77 -12.40 -15.01
CA ILE A 311 -5.37 -12.25 -14.66
C ILE A 311 -4.61 -12.01 -15.97
N ALA A 312 -4.30 -10.76 -16.28
CA ALA A 312 -3.66 -10.39 -17.53
C ALA A 312 -2.46 -9.48 -17.32
N TRP A 313 -1.30 -9.93 -17.78
CA TRP A 313 -0.04 -9.21 -17.69
C TRP A 313 0.24 -8.45 -18.98
N ALA A 314 0.67 -7.19 -18.86
CA ALA A 314 1.05 -6.34 -19.99
C ALA A 314 2.36 -5.58 -19.70
N LYS A 315 3.14 -5.33 -20.75
CA LYS A 315 4.34 -4.49 -20.68
C LYS A 315 4.03 -3.08 -21.18
N HIS A 316 4.63 -2.08 -20.56
CA HIS A 316 4.60 -0.68 -20.98
C HIS A 316 6.01 -0.25 -21.40
N PRO A 317 6.36 -0.38 -22.69
CA PRO A 317 7.67 0.03 -23.18
C PRO A 317 7.79 1.55 -23.13
N MET A 318 8.82 2.05 -22.43
CA MET A 318 9.10 3.48 -22.26
C MET A 318 10.48 3.85 -22.81
N ASP A 319 10.64 5.08 -23.31
CA ASP A 319 11.97 5.64 -23.64
C ASP A 319 12.61 6.25 -22.38
N GLY A 320 12.98 5.39 -21.43
CA GLY A 320 13.54 5.77 -20.13
C GLY A 320 13.53 4.61 -19.13
N LEU A 321 14.04 4.87 -17.92
CA LEU A 321 14.06 3.91 -16.82
C LEU A 321 13.14 4.37 -15.70
N VAL A 322 12.04 3.65 -15.48
CA VAL A 322 11.07 3.98 -14.43
C VAL A 322 11.66 3.61 -13.07
N GLN A 323 11.56 4.52 -12.10
CA GLN A 323 12.11 4.36 -10.75
C GLN A 323 11.03 4.04 -9.72
N SER A 324 9.84 4.63 -9.88
CA SER A 324 8.73 4.43 -8.96
C SER A 324 7.40 4.73 -9.64
N VAL A 325 6.33 4.18 -9.06
CA VAL A 325 4.94 4.44 -9.44
C VAL A 325 4.12 4.74 -8.20
N ALA A 326 3.17 5.65 -8.33
CA ALA A 326 2.19 5.99 -7.31
C ALA A 326 0.81 6.17 -7.96
N VAL A 327 -0.24 5.82 -7.23
CA VAL A 327 -1.62 6.04 -7.67
C VAL A 327 -2.32 6.95 -6.66
N ILE A 328 -2.95 8.00 -7.17
CA ILE A 328 -3.72 8.96 -6.39
C ILE A 328 -5.19 8.83 -6.81
N PRO A 329 -6.11 8.48 -5.90
CA PRO A 329 -7.53 8.44 -6.22
C PRO A 329 -8.04 9.82 -6.65
N ALA A 330 -8.79 9.88 -7.76
CA ALA A 330 -9.36 11.12 -8.28
C ALA A 330 -10.80 10.92 -8.78
N SER A 331 -11.46 12.00 -9.20
CA SER A 331 -12.83 11.93 -9.72
C SER A 331 -12.85 11.36 -11.14
N GLY A 332 -13.39 10.16 -11.32
CA GLY A 332 -13.56 9.50 -12.63
C GLY A 332 -12.57 8.38 -12.86
N GLU A 333 -11.27 8.69 -12.91
CA GLU A 333 -10.16 7.73 -13.08
C GLU A 333 -9.06 8.06 -12.05
N ASP A 334 -8.46 7.04 -11.45
CA ASP A 334 -7.34 7.28 -10.53
C ASP A 334 -6.11 7.75 -11.32
N GLU A 335 -5.37 8.70 -10.77
CA GLU A 335 -4.20 9.26 -11.42
C GLU A 335 -2.96 8.39 -11.17
N VAL A 336 -2.37 7.88 -12.25
CA VAL A 336 -1.12 7.12 -12.19
C VAL A 336 0.06 8.05 -12.46
N TRP A 337 0.94 8.16 -11.48
CA TRP A 337 2.14 8.99 -11.52
C TRP A 337 3.38 8.12 -11.50
N ILE A 338 4.37 8.43 -12.33
CA ILE A 338 5.66 7.74 -12.37
C ILE A 338 6.82 8.71 -12.22
N SER A 339 7.90 8.25 -11.60
CA SER A 339 9.22 8.87 -11.70
C SER A 339 10.03 8.11 -12.74
N ILE A 340 10.55 8.79 -13.76
CA ILE A 340 11.30 8.18 -14.86
C ILE A 340 12.59 8.94 -15.17
N VAL A 341 13.68 8.22 -15.36
CA VAL A 341 14.96 8.77 -15.84
C VAL A 341 14.97 8.72 -17.36
N ARG A 342 15.18 9.87 -18.00
CA ARG A 342 15.29 9.97 -19.46
C ARG A 342 16.57 10.70 -19.87
N ALA A 343 17.18 10.24 -20.96
CA ALA A 343 18.27 10.94 -21.61
C ALA A 343 17.71 11.99 -22.59
N VAL A 344 17.96 13.27 -22.30
CA VAL A 344 17.50 14.41 -23.10
C VAL A 344 18.69 15.32 -23.38
N ASP A 345 18.99 15.53 -24.66
CA ASP A 345 20.15 16.30 -25.12
C ASP A 345 21.50 15.85 -24.53
N GLY A 346 21.64 14.54 -24.26
CA GLY A 346 22.85 13.95 -23.69
C GLY A 346 22.89 13.87 -22.16
N ASP A 347 21.98 14.54 -21.46
CA ASP A 347 21.89 14.53 -19.99
C ASP A 347 20.78 13.59 -19.49
N ASN A 348 21.06 12.85 -18.41
CA ASN A 348 20.03 12.10 -17.68
C ASN A 348 19.29 13.02 -16.72
N LYS A 349 17.96 13.11 -16.89
CA LYS A 349 17.07 13.89 -16.03
C LYS A 349 15.97 13.00 -15.47
N VAL A 350 15.53 13.31 -14.25
CA VAL A 350 14.38 12.67 -13.61
C VAL A 350 13.14 13.50 -13.93
N TYR A 351 12.12 12.85 -14.48
CA TYR A 351 10.82 13.42 -14.76
C TYR A 351 9.76 12.79 -13.88
N ILE A 352 8.80 13.60 -13.46
CA ILE A 352 7.55 13.14 -12.86
C ILE A 352 6.48 13.24 -13.93
N GLU A 353 5.92 12.11 -14.33
CA GLU A 353 4.97 12.02 -15.44
C GLU A 353 3.65 11.40 -14.95
N GLN A 354 2.55 11.86 -15.54
CA GLN A 354 1.20 11.37 -15.26
C GLN A 354 0.67 10.65 -16.51
N PHE A 355 0.11 9.47 -16.33
CA PHE A 355 -0.64 8.82 -17.41
C PHE A 355 -1.91 9.60 -17.70
N GLN A 356 -2.17 9.84 -18.99
CA GLN A 356 -3.44 10.40 -19.41
C GLN A 356 -4.56 9.37 -19.39
N SER A 357 -5.77 9.88 -19.15
CA SER A 357 -6.99 9.07 -19.24
C SER A 357 -7.09 8.42 -20.62
N ARG A 358 -7.41 7.12 -20.62
CA ARG A 358 -7.70 6.39 -21.86
C ARG A 358 -9.09 6.69 -22.40
N HIS A 359 -9.96 7.28 -21.58
CA HIS A 359 -11.28 7.72 -22.02
C HIS A 359 -11.13 8.93 -22.93
N LEU A 360 -11.47 8.73 -24.20
CA LEU A 360 -11.64 9.82 -25.14
C LEU A 360 -13.03 10.41 -24.95
N ASP A 361 -13.11 11.73 -24.93
CA ASP A 361 -14.38 12.42 -25.18
C ASP A 361 -14.93 12.02 -26.57
N VAL A 362 -16.06 12.59 -26.95
CA VAL A 362 -16.68 12.41 -28.27
C VAL A 362 -15.84 12.96 -29.47
N ARG A 363 -14.53 13.21 -29.31
CA ARG A 363 -13.67 13.87 -30.31
C ARG A 363 -12.32 13.17 -30.49
N LYS A 364 -12.01 12.78 -31.74
CA LYS A 364 -10.74 12.13 -32.13
C LYS A 364 -9.50 12.99 -31.87
N GLU A 365 -9.61 14.31 -32.02
CA GLU A 365 -8.53 15.28 -31.73
C GLU A 365 -8.05 15.26 -30.27
N ASN A 366 -8.81 14.63 -29.36
CA ASN A 366 -8.41 14.47 -27.97
C ASN A 366 -7.57 13.21 -27.71
N ALA A 367 -7.20 12.45 -28.73
CA ALA A 367 -6.36 11.28 -28.57
C ALA A 367 -4.95 11.65 -28.06
N PHE A 368 -4.50 10.97 -27.01
CA PHE A 368 -3.19 11.14 -26.39
C PHE A 368 -2.56 9.77 -26.12
N PHE A 369 -2.08 9.15 -27.19
CA PHE A 369 -1.42 7.83 -27.15
C PHE A 369 0.05 7.99 -27.52
N VAL A 370 0.76 8.79 -26.72
CA VAL A 370 2.20 9.08 -26.86
C VAL A 370 2.86 9.04 -25.49
N ASP A 371 4.16 8.78 -25.47
CA ASP A 371 4.98 8.80 -24.26
C ASP A 371 5.59 10.20 -24.05
N SER A 372 5.66 10.68 -22.80
CA SER A 372 6.19 12.00 -22.42
C SER A 372 5.62 13.19 -23.23
N GLY A 373 4.35 13.09 -23.63
CA GLY A 373 3.73 14.04 -24.57
C GLY A 373 3.40 15.42 -23.99
N THR A 374 3.06 16.33 -24.89
CA THR A 374 2.59 17.69 -24.58
C THR A 374 1.34 18.01 -25.39
N ILE A 375 0.48 18.86 -24.83
CA ILE A 375 -0.77 19.32 -25.42
C ILE A 375 -0.64 20.83 -25.65
N TYR A 376 -0.84 21.25 -26.89
CA TYR A 376 -1.06 22.64 -27.28
C TYR A 376 -2.52 22.81 -27.67
N SER A 377 -3.18 23.83 -27.13
CA SER A 377 -4.54 24.21 -27.49
C SER A 377 -4.64 25.73 -27.51
N GLY A 378 -4.93 26.30 -28.67
CA GLY A 378 -4.94 27.76 -28.85
C GLY A 378 -5.24 28.22 -30.27
N GLU A 379 -4.72 29.39 -30.62
CA GLU A 379 -4.83 29.92 -31.97
C GLU A 379 -4.06 29.06 -32.97
N ALA A 380 -4.55 29.03 -34.21
CA ALA A 380 -3.94 28.22 -35.26
C ALA A 380 -2.51 28.69 -35.53
N THR A 381 -1.53 27.82 -35.34
CA THR A 381 -0.10 28.12 -35.52
C THR A 381 0.61 27.01 -36.31
N THR A 382 1.65 27.38 -37.05
CA THR A 382 2.57 26.42 -37.67
C THR A 382 3.72 26.06 -36.75
N THR A 383 4.08 26.92 -35.79
CA THR A 383 5.18 26.66 -34.85
C THR A 383 4.61 26.34 -33.48
N VAL A 384 4.90 25.14 -32.97
CA VAL A 384 4.41 24.68 -31.65
C VAL A 384 5.60 24.51 -30.71
N THR A 385 5.64 25.33 -29.66
CA THR A 385 6.66 25.30 -28.61
C THR A 385 6.25 24.41 -27.44
N GLY A 386 7.18 24.09 -26.54
CA GLY A 386 6.89 23.35 -25.29
C GLY A 386 7.49 21.94 -25.25
N TYR A 387 8.32 21.61 -26.24
CA TYR A 387 8.97 20.31 -26.39
C TYR A 387 10.41 20.29 -25.85
N SER A 388 10.81 21.25 -24.99
CA SER A 388 12.19 21.34 -24.50
C SER A 388 12.65 20.10 -23.71
N HIS A 389 11.73 19.36 -23.09
CA HIS A 389 12.01 18.08 -22.44
C HIS A 389 12.21 16.92 -23.43
N LEU A 390 11.92 17.13 -24.72
CA LEU A 390 12.06 16.16 -25.80
C LEU A 390 13.08 16.61 -26.86
N GLU A 391 13.99 17.53 -26.51
CA GLU A 391 15.02 18.02 -27.45
C GLU A 391 15.78 16.85 -28.08
N ASN A 392 15.98 16.93 -29.40
CA ASN A 392 16.61 15.90 -30.22
C ASN A 392 15.86 14.54 -30.28
N LYS A 393 14.68 14.40 -29.69
CA LYS A 393 13.82 13.21 -29.86
C LYS A 393 12.94 13.33 -31.10
N VAL A 394 12.52 12.18 -31.63
CA VAL A 394 11.52 12.11 -32.71
C VAL A 394 10.15 11.92 -32.07
N VAL A 395 9.19 12.77 -32.44
CA VAL A 395 7.85 12.78 -31.88
C VAL A 395 6.79 12.40 -32.91
N ALA A 396 5.78 11.65 -32.48
CA ALA A 396 4.52 11.51 -33.20
C ALA A 396 3.62 12.71 -32.89
N ILE A 397 2.84 13.13 -33.89
CA ILE A 397 2.06 14.36 -33.85
C ILE A 397 0.65 14.06 -34.32
N LEU A 398 -0.33 14.48 -33.51
CA LEU A 398 -1.74 14.57 -33.85
C LEU A 398 -2.13 16.04 -33.86
N ALA A 399 -2.55 16.57 -35.01
CA ALA A 399 -2.93 17.97 -35.19
C ALA A 399 -4.36 18.08 -35.69
N ASP A 400 -5.23 18.72 -34.91
CA ASP A 400 -6.68 18.84 -35.17
C ASP A 400 -7.35 17.50 -35.53
N GLY A 401 -6.87 16.41 -34.93
CA GLY A 401 -7.34 15.04 -35.17
C GLY A 401 -6.62 14.29 -36.29
N GLU A 402 -5.78 14.93 -37.09
CA GLU A 402 -5.07 14.25 -38.18
C GLU A 402 -3.63 13.88 -37.76
N VAL A 403 -3.22 12.67 -38.13
CA VAL A 403 -1.86 12.19 -37.88
C VAL A 403 -0.93 12.84 -38.89
N LEU A 404 0.11 13.50 -38.40
CA LEU A 404 1.13 14.12 -39.24
C LEU A 404 2.41 13.28 -39.27
N GLU A 405 3.28 13.57 -40.24
CA GLU A 405 4.61 12.97 -40.29
C GLU A 405 5.39 13.28 -39.01
N ARG A 406 6.12 12.27 -38.51
CA ARG A 406 6.95 12.39 -37.31
C ARG A 406 8.05 13.41 -37.53
N GLN A 407 8.33 14.23 -36.52
CA GLN A 407 9.35 15.27 -36.58
C GLN A 407 10.37 15.13 -35.47
N ARG A 408 11.59 15.60 -35.71
CA ARG A 408 12.59 15.78 -34.65
C ARG A 408 12.37 17.14 -34.00
N VAL A 409 12.35 17.16 -32.67
CA VAL A 409 12.31 18.41 -31.91
C VAL A 409 13.63 19.15 -32.05
N VAL A 410 13.56 20.44 -32.41
CA VAL A 410 14.72 21.34 -32.52
C VAL A 410 14.39 22.64 -31.80
N GLY A 411 15.23 23.03 -30.84
CA GLY A 411 15.03 24.27 -30.07
C GLY A 411 13.75 24.26 -29.21
N GLY A 412 13.28 23.08 -28.80
CA GLY A 412 12.07 22.91 -28.00
C GLY A 412 10.77 23.12 -28.77
N GLN A 413 10.79 23.04 -30.10
CA GLN A 413 9.62 23.23 -30.96
C GLN A 413 9.52 22.21 -32.10
N ILE A 414 8.32 22.11 -32.67
CA ILE A 414 7.99 21.40 -33.92
C ILE A 414 7.34 22.36 -34.91
N GLU A 415 7.45 22.07 -36.21
CA GLU A 415 6.99 22.94 -37.29
C GLU A 415 6.00 22.21 -38.20
N LEU A 416 4.74 22.64 -38.19
CA LEU A 416 3.65 22.07 -38.96
C LEU A 416 3.57 22.67 -40.36
N ALA A 417 3.28 21.84 -41.36
CA ALA A 417 3.07 22.31 -42.74
C ALA A 417 1.79 23.17 -42.89
N THR A 418 0.78 22.88 -42.07
CA THR A 418 -0.50 23.59 -42.01
C THR A 418 -0.74 24.03 -40.57
N ALA A 419 -1.24 25.25 -40.39
CA ALA A 419 -1.54 25.78 -39.05
C ALA A 419 -2.66 24.96 -38.38
N ALA A 420 -2.47 24.59 -37.11
CA ALA A 420 -3.41 23.78 -36.33
C ALA A 420 -3.70 24.41 -34.96
N ARG A 421 -4.88 24.13 -34.39
CA ARG A 421 -5.34 24.71 -33.12
C ARG A 421 -5.09 23.80 -31.93
N ASN A 422 -5.24 22.49 -32.12
CA ASN A 422 -5.07 21.45 -31.11
C ASN A 422 -3.97 20.50 -31.57
N VAL A 423 -2.84 20.50 -30.88
CA VAL A 423 -1.67 19.69 -31.25
C VAL A 423 -1.25 18.87 -30.04
N ARG A 424 -1.24 17.56 -30.22
CA ARG A 424 -0.79 16.61 -29.21
C ARG A 424 0.39 15.86 -29.78
N GLY A 425 1.51 15.85 -29.07
CA GLY A 425 2.69 15.15 -29.57
C GLY A 425 3.62 14.69 -28.47
N GLY A 426 4.35 13.63 -28.73
CA GLY A 426 5.24 12.99 -27.77
C GLY A 426 6.03 11.86 -28.42
N ILE A 427 6.82 11.17 -27.62
CA ILE A 427 7.61 10.03 -28.06
C ILE A 427 6.65 8.92 -28.53
N PRO A 428 6.81 8.39 -29.75
CA PRO A 428 5.98 7.29 -30.21
C PRO A 428 6.34 5.99 -29.49
N TYR A 429 5.35 5.18 -29.18
CA TYR A 429 5.53 3.79 -28.77
C TYR A 429 4.77 2.86 -29.73
N LEU A 430 5.09 1.57 -29.66
CA LEU A 430 4.45 0.54 -30.47
C LEU A 430 3.54 -0.31 -29.59
N SER A 431 2.23 -0.17 -29.75
CA SER A 431 1.25 -1.07 -29.11
C SER A 431 1.12 -2.34 -29.92
N GLN A 432 1.21 -3.50 -29.26
CA GLN A 432 1.13 -4.79 -29.92
C GLN A 432 0.25 -5.76 -29.13
N ALA A 433 -0.60 -6.50 -29.85
CA ALA A 433 -1.31 -7.65 -29.32
C ALA A 433 -1.00 -8.86 -30.19
N ILE A 434 -0.40 -9.88 -29.57
CA ILE A 434 -0.05 -11.15 -30.23
C ILE A 434 -0.81 -12.24 -29.46
N PRO A 435 -1.97 -12.70 -29.96
CA PRO A 435 -2.68 -13.81 -29.33
C PRO A 435 -1.81 -15.07 -29.31
N MET A 436 -2.08 -15.94 -28.33
CA MET A 436 -1.61 -17.32 -28.40
C MET A 436 -2.08 -17.97 -29.70
N ARG A 437 -1.37 -19.03 -30.08
CA ARG A 437 -1.75 -19.82 -31.25
C ARG A 437 -3.22 -20.21 -31.18
N LEU A 438 -3.92 -19.99 -32.28
CA LEU A 438 -5.36 -20.23 -32.38
C LEU A 438 -5.62 -21.73 -32.48
N ASP A 439 -6.16 -22.33 -31.42
CA ASP A 439 -6.44 -23.77 -31.33
C ASP A 439 -7.93 -24.10 -31.26
N ILE A 440 -8.28 -25.24 -31.85
CA ILE A 440 -9.61 -25.85 -31.75
C ILE A 440 -9.45 -27.24 -31.12
N ASN A 441 -10.33 -27.56 -30.17
CA ASN A 441 -10.52 -28.91 -29.66
C ASN A 441 -11.46 -29.67 -30.60
N LEU A 442 -10.93 -30.64 -31.33
CA LEU A 442 -11.73 -31.58 -32.11
C LEU A 442 -11.98 -32.86 -31.29
N PRO A 443 -13.00 -33.66 -31.64
CA PRO A 443 -13.21 -34.98 -31.02
C PRO A 443 -12.00 -35.92 -31.12
N THR A 444 -11.10 -35.67 -32.07
CA THR A 444 -9.86 -36.43 -32.30
C THR A 444 -8.64 -35.89 -31.53
N GLY A 445 -8.78 -34.80 -30.77
CA GLY A 445 -7.70 -34.16 -30.02
C GLY A 445 -7.54 -32.67 -30.32
N THR A 446 -6.51 -32.06 -29.73
CA THR A 446 -6.17 -30.65 -29.98
C THR A 446 -5.52 -30.51 -31.36
N THR A 447 -5.80 -29.40 -32.04
CA THR A 447 -5.17 -29.07 -33.32
C THR A 447 -3.80 -28.39 -33.17
N HIS A 448 -3.28 -28.31 -31.94
CA HIS A 448 -2.01 -27.66 -31.61
C HIS A 448 -0.79 -28.32 -32.28
N GLY A 449 -0.89 -29.57 -32.74
CA GLY A 449 0.16 -30.24 -33.52
C GLY A 449 -0.06 -30.24 -35.03
N SER A 450 -1.18 -29.69 -35.50
CA SER A 450 -1.63 -29.79 -36.90
C SER A 450 -1.30 -28.52 -37.67
N ILE A 451 -1.04 -28.67 -38.97
CA ILE A 451 -1.01 -27.53 -39.89
C ILE A 451 -2.46 -27.08 -40.07
N LYS A 452 -2.71 -25.77 -39.94
CA LYS A 452 -4.03 -25.17 -40.12
C LYS A 452 -3.95 -24.15 -41.23
N LYS A 453 -5.13 -23.82 -41.78
CA LYS A 453 -5.28 -22.66 -42.63
C LYS A 453 -6.27 -21.72 -41.99
N ILE A 454 -5.88 -20.46 -41.84
CA ILE A 454 -6.74 -19.37 -41.37
C ILE A 454 -7.01 -18.47 -42.59
N PRO A 455 -7.99 -18.79 -43.44
CA PRO A 455 -8.29 -17.97 -44.62
C PRO A 455 -8.76 -16.55 -44.27
N GLU A 456 -9.52 -16.40 -43.18
CA GLU A 456 -10.18 -15.14 -42.82
C GLU A 456 -10.14 -14.95 -41.31
N VAL A 457 -9.96 -13.70 -40.87
CA VAL A 457 -10.08 -13.30 -39.46
C VAL A 457 -10.95 -12.05 -39.39
N SER A 458 -11.90 -12.06 -38.47
CA SER A 458 -12.72 -10.88 -38.17
C SER A 458 -12.28 -10.25 -36.86
N PHE A 459 -12.08 -8.94 -36.88
CA PHE A 459 -11.68 -8.13 -35.74
C PHE A 459 -12.83 -7.24 -35.34
N ASN A 460 -13.23 -7.29 -34.07
CA ASN A 460 -14.20 -6.37 -33.52
C ASN A 460 -13.47 -5.23 -32.81
N PHE A 461 -13.50 -4.04 -33.41
CA PHE A 461 -12.85 -2.85 -32.87
C PHE A 461 -13.85 -1.95 -32.12
N HIS A 462 -13.32 -1.16 -31.20
CA HIS A 462 -14.03 -0.06 -30.56
C HIS A 462 -13.21 1.22 -30.67
N ASN A 463 -13.79 2.28 -31.24
CA ASN A 463 -13.22 3.61 -31.36
C ASN A 463 -11.72 3.56 -31.73
N THR A 464 -11.39 2.85 -32.81
CA THR A 464 -10.02 2.58 -33.25
C THR A 464 -9.81 3.13 -34.65
N LEU A 465 -8.58 3.53 -34.96
CA LEU A 465 -8.17 3.91 -36.31
C LEU A 465 -6.69 3.54 -36.51
N ASN A 466 -6.25 3.35 -37.75
CA ASN A 466 -4.84 3.11 -38.17
C ASN A 466 -4.15 1.88 -37.57
N ALA A 467 -4.89 0.98 -36.89
CA ALA A 467 -4.32 -0.30 -36.51
C ALA A 467 -3.88 -1.07 -37.76
N LYS A 468 -2.89 -1.92 -37.59
CA LYS A 468 -2.36 -2.80 -38.63
C LYS A 468 -2.43 -4.24 -38.16
N TYR A 469 -2.52 -5.17 -39.11
CA TYR A 469 -2.50 -6.60 -38.83
C TYR A 469 -1.45 -7.31 -39.68
N GLY A 470 -0.95 -8.45 -39.24
CA GLY A 470 -0.03 -9.23 -40.06
C GLY A 470 0.43 -10.52 -39.41
N ALA A 471 1.24 -11.27 -40.14
CA ALA A 471 1.85 -12.49 -39.62
C ALA A 471 3.07 -12.20 -38.72
N SER A 472 3.66 -11.01 -38.86
CA SER A 472 4.76 -10.55 -38.01
C SER A 472 4.81 -9.03 -37.99
N VAL A 473 5.59 -8.47 -37.06
CA VAL A 473 5.83 -7.02 -36.95
C VAL A 473 6.51 -6.44 -38.21
N ALA A 474 7.23 -7.27 -38.98
CA ALA A 474 7.90 -6.86 -40.21
C ALA A 474 7.00 -6.90 -41.46
N ALA A 475 5.86 -7.58 -41.38
CA ALA A 475 4.94 -7.81 -42.49
C ALA A 475 3.51 -7.46 -42.06
N LEU A 476 3.27 -6.16 -41.88
CA LEU A 476 1.98 -5.60 -41.48
C LEU A 476 1.24 -5.01 -42.69
N PHE A 477 -0.07 -5.19 -42.68
CA PHE A 477 -1.04 -4.67 -43.63
C PHE A 477 -1.98 -3.71 -42.93
N ASP A 478 -2.43 -2.70 -43.66
CA ASP A 478 -3.41 -1.74 -43.18
C ASP A 478 -4.82 -2.34 -43.25
N PHE A 479 -5.67 -2.02 -42.28
CA PHE A 479 -7.10 -2.24 -42.43
C PHE A 479 -7.69 -1.18 -43.37
N ASP A 480 -8.61 -1.60 -44.23
CA ASP A 480 -9.44 -0.68 -45.00
C ASP A 480 -10.63 -0.23 -44.13
N TRP A 481 -10.46 0.90 -43.45
CA TRP A 481 -11.43 1.47 -42.50
C TRP A 481 -12.66 2.06 -43.18
N ASP A 482 -12.53 2.46 -44.45
CA ASP A 482 -13.55 3.16 -45.24
C ASP A 482 -14.31 2.24 -46.20
N ASP A 483 -14.01 0.94 -46.18
CA ASP A 483 -14.69 -0.02 -47.04
C ASP A 483 -16.21 0.00 -46.74
N PRO A 484 -17.05 0.22 -47.77
CA PRO A 484 -18.50 0.36 -47.60
C PRO A 484 -19.18 -0.93 -47.10
N ARG A 485 -18.49 -2.07 -47.09
CA ARG A 485 -18.97 -3.33 -46.50
C ARG A 485 -19.06 -3.27 -44.98
N TRP A 486 -18.26 -2.41 -44.33
CA TRP A 486 -18.21 -2.33 -42.88
C TRP A 486 -19.22 -1.31 -42.35
N LYS A 487 -19.97 -1.72 -41.32
CA LYS A 487 -20.85 -0.81 -40.59
C LYS A 487 -20.07 -0.17 -39.45
N ASN A 488 -19.76 1.11 -39.59
CA ASN A 488 -19.22 1.90 -38.50
C ASN A 488 -20.34 2.35 -37.55
N ALA A 489 -20.21 2.01 -36.28
CA ALA A 489 -21.10 2.38 -35.20
C ALA A 489 -20.40 3.25 -34.14
N SER A 490 -19.29 3.89 -34.49
CA SER A 490 -18.59 4.79 -33.56
C SER A 490 -19.40 6.05 -33.32
N GLU A 491 -19.43 6.49 -32.07
CA GLU A 491 -20.00 7.79 -31.67
C GLU A 491 -18.99 8.93 -31.86
N ILE A 492 -17.73 8.61 -32.16
CA ILE A 492 -16.64 9.56 -32.36
C ILE A 492 -16.33 9.66 -33.84
N GLU A 493 -16.49 10.86 -34.41
CA GLU A 493 -16.23 11.10 -35.82
C GLU A 493 -14.78 10.76 -36.19
N GLY A 494 -14.61 10.03 -37.29
CA GLY A 494 -13.30 9.59 -37.78
C GLY A 494 -12.70 8.37 -37.08
N LEU A 495 -13.37 7.78 -36.08
CA LEU A 495 -12.98 6.50 -35.49
C LEU A 495 -13.91 5.38 -35.95
N PHE A 496 -13.43 4.13 -35.89
CA PHE A 496 -14.20 2.96 -36.27
C PHE A 496 -14.60 2.11 -35.06
N SER A 497 -15.89 1.78 -34.96
CA SER A 497 -16.44 0.77 -34.04
C SER A 497 -17.28 -0.22 -34.83
N GLY A 498 -16.85 -1.47 -34.89
CA GLY A 498 -17.54 -2.48 -35.71
C GLY A 498 -16.67 -3.69 -35.98
N LEU A 499 -17.14 -4.52 -36.91
CA LEU A 499 -16.43 -5.71 -37.35
C LEU A 499 -15.75 -5.44 -38.70
N ILE A 500 -14.45 -5.73 -38.78
CA ILE A 500 -13.70 -5.76 -40.04
C ILE A 500 -13.22 -7.19 -40.27
N THR A 501 -13.50 -7.74 -41.45
CA THR A 501 -13.04 -9.06 -41.85
C THR A 501 -11.96 -8.93 -42.91
N VAL A 502 -10.80 -9.52 -42.64
CA VAL A 502 -9.66 -9.53 -43.56
C VAL A 502 -9.31 -10.95 -43.95
N ALA A 503 -8.87 -11.10 -45.20
CA ALA A 503 -8.23 -12.32 -45.65
C ALA A 503 -6.77 -12.31 -45.17
N LEU A 504 -6.31 -13.43 -44.62
CA LEU A 504 -4.89 -13.65 -44.40
C LEU A 504 -4.36 -14.44 -45.60
N ASP A 505 -3.24 -14.00 -46.17
CA ASP A 505 -2.49 -14.79 -47.15
C ASP A 505 -1.92 -16.01 -46.41
N GLY A 506 -2.74 -17.06 -46.31
CA GLY A 506 -2.46 -18.25 -45.52
C GLY A 506 -1.21 -18.95 -46.02
N GLY A 507 -0.12 -18.84 -45.25
CA GLY A 507 1.02 -19.73 -45.34
C GLY A 507 0.69 -21.08 -44.69
N PHE A 508 1.35 -22.15 -45.13
CA PHE A 508 1.36 -23.43 -44.41
C PHE A 508 2.42 -23.34 -43.31
N ASP A 509 2.09 -22.73 -42.19
CA ASP A 509 2.99 -22.65 -41.04
C ASP A 509 2.43 -23.43 -39.86
N MET A 510 3.31 -23.94 -39.00
CA MET A 510 2.93 -24.47 -37.71
C MET A 510 2.76 -23.36 -36.67
N GLU A 511 3.35 -22.17 -36.85
CA GLU A 511 3.29 -21.11 -35.84
C GLU A 511 2.04 -20.20 -35.97
N ASP A 512 1.42 -20.09 -37.16
CA ASP A 512 0.20 -19.30 -37.47
C ASP A 512 0.05 -18.01 -36.64
N THR A 513 1.12 -17.20 -36.60
CA THR A 513 1.17 -16.04 -35.72
C THR A 513 0.32 -14.91 -36.29
N LEU A 514 -0.49 -14.27 -35.43
CA LEU A 514 -1.24 -13.07 -35.76
C LEU A 514 -0.71 -11.92 -34.90
N VAL A 515 -0.48 -10.77 -35.50
CA VAL A 515 -0.05 -9.56 -34.82
C VAL A 515 -1.03 -8.45 -35.13
N ILE A 516 -1.51 -7.76 -34.11
CA ILE A 516 -2.18 -6.46 -34.22
C ILE A 516 -1.21 -5.42 -33.69
N SER A 517 -0.99 -4.35 -34.44
CA SER A 517 -0.02 -3.31 -34.08
C SER A 517 -0.57 -1.92 -34.32
N GLN A 518 -0.21 -0.97 -33.46
CA GLN A 518 -0.50 0.45 -33.62
C GLN A 518 0.74 1.29 -33.26
N ALA A 519 1.09 2.27 -34.09
CA ALA A 519 2.25 3.15 -33.93
C ALA A 519 1.92 4.65 -34.02
N ASP A 520 0.70 4.98 -34.43
CA ASP A 520 0.16 6.34 -34.49
C ASP A 520 -0.43 6.74 -33.13
N PRO A 521 -0.51 8.04 -32.82
CA PRO A 521 -1.00 8.57 -31.55
C PRO A 521 -2.54 8.49 -31.41
N LEU A 522 -3.11 7.36 -31.82
CA LEU A 522 -4.53 7.09 -31.93
C LEU A 522 -4.94 5.87 -31.08
N PRO A 523 -6.21 5.81 -30.64
CA PRO A 523 -6.71 4.69 -29.86
C PRO A 523 -6.69 3.38 -30.66
N CYS A 524 -6.44 2.27 -29.96
CA CYS A 524 -6.61 0.92 -30.48
C CYS A 524 -7.21 0.02 -29.40
N VAL A 525 -8.49 -0.33 -29.57
CA VAL A 525 -9.24 -1.21 -28.66
C VAL A 525 -9.81 -2.37 -29.45
N VAL A 526 -9.22 -3.54 -29.25
CA VAL A 526 -9.66 -4.80 -29.83
C VAL A 526 -10.58 -5.50 -28.85
N ARG A 527 -11.87 -5.63 -29.18
CA ARG A 527 -12.87 -6.32 -28.34
C ARG A 527 -12.87 -7.83 -28.56
N ALA A 528 -12.62 -8.28 -29.79
CA ALA A 528 -12.56 -9.69 -30.13
C ALA A 528 -11.75 -9.94 -31.41
N ILE A 529 -11.10 -11.10 -31.45
CA ILE A 529 -10.47 -11.68 -32.64
C ILE A 529 -11.19 -12.98 -32.94
N ILE A 530 -11.79 -13.08 -34.12
CA ILE A 530 -12.70 -14.17 -34.51
C ILE A 530 -12.14 -14.81 -35.79
N PRO A 531 -11.27 -15.83 -35.67
CA PRO A 531 -10.73 -16.52 -36.82
C PRO A 531 -11.74 -17.50 -37.42
N ARG A 532 -11.78 -17.58 -38.75
CA ARG A 532 -12.42 -18.68 -39.48
C ARG A 532 -11.32 -19.67 -39.85
N MET A 533 -11.42 -20.90 -39.37
CA MET A 533 -10.37 -21.91 -39.52
C MET A 533 -10.85 -23.10 -40.36
N GLU A 534 -9.98 -23.58 -41.22
CA GLU A 534 -10.12 -24.86 -41.92
C GLU A 534 -9.03 -25.82 -41.45
N VAL A 535 -9.41 -27.02 -41.01
CA VAL A 535 -8.47 -28.06 -40.59
C VAL A 535 -8.31 -29.05 -41.73
N THR A 536 -7.09 -29.18 -42.26
CA THR A 536 -6.80 -30.22 -43.25
C THR A 536 -6.38 -31.50 -42.51
N GLY A 537 -7.01 -32.62 -42.86
CA GLY A 537 -6.63 -33.94 -42.32
C GLY A 537 -5.20 -34.29 -42.70
N ARG A 538 -4.54 -35.07 -41.83
CA ARG A 538 -3.14 -35.47 -41.97
C ARG A 538 -2.88 -36.33 -43.19
#